data_AF-A0A4P6LW89-F1
#
_entry.id   AF-A0A4P6LW89-F1
#
_cell.length_a   1.000
_cell.length_b   1.000
_cell.length_c   1.000
_cell.angle_alpha   90.00
_cell.angle_beta   90.00
_cell.angle_gamma   90.00
#
_symmetry.space_group_name_H-M   'P 1'
#
loop_
_entity.id
_entity.type
_entity.pdbx_description
1 polymer ?
#
loop_
_entity_poly.entity_id
_entity_poly.type
_entity_poly.pdbx_seq_one_letter_code
_entity_poly.pdbx_strand_id
1 'polypeptide(L)'
;MSERENDKLEKQILEYISRAAGKRAARYTEERGKREMITFPVDLKDVNEVIDFVNLANKVDYDVDLRYGSCIYDAKSVISAMLISAARSVVMQVHADCGDEQMIRETFEKYICA
;
A
#
# COMPACT_ATOMS: atom_id res chain seq x y z
N MET A 1 -19.01 20.23 -40.69
CA MET A 1 -18.82 20.76 -39.33
C MET A 1 -17.76 21.83 -39.43
N SER A 2 -18.01 23.00 -38.86
CA SER A 2 -17.10 24.16 -39.00
C SER A 2 -15.90 24.02 -38.06
N GLU A 3 -14.72 24.51 -38.43
CA GLU A 3 -13.50 24.50 -37.59
C GLU A 3 -13.77 25.03 -36.17
N ARG A 4 -14.67 26.00 -36.03
CA ARG A 4 -15.10 26.57 -34.74
C ARG A 4 -15.80 25.57 -33.80
N GLU A 5 -16.46 24.55 -34.35
CA GLU A 5 -17.11 23.50 -33.56
C GLU A 5 -16.08 22.49 -33.05
N ASN A 6 -15.03 22.21 -33.83
CA ASN A 6 -13.92 21.35 -33.41
C ASN A 6 -13.09 22.02 -32.31
N ASP A 7 -12.75 23.31 -32.45
CA ASP A 7 -12.03 24.06 -31.41
C ASP A 7 -12.81 24.11 -30.08
N LYS A 8 -14.13 24.19 -30.16
CA LYS A 8 -15.02 24.20 -29.00
C LYS A 8 -15.07 22.84 -28.32
N LEU A 9 -15.09 21.77 -29.11
CA LEU A 9 -15.06 20.40 -28.61
C LEU A 9 -13.71 20.07 -27.97
N GLU A 10 -12.59 20.47 -28.57
CA GLU A 10 -11.24 20.27 -28.03
C GLU A 10 -11.07 20.98 -26.69
N LYS A 11 -11.52 22.24 -26.57
CA LYS A 11 -11.48 22.95 -25.29
C LYS A 11 -12.32 22.25 -24.22
N GLN A 12 -13.48 21.72 -24.57
CA GLN A 12 -14.34 21.01 -23.63
C GLN A 12 -13.73 19.66 -23.18
N ILE A 13 -13.06 18.94 -24.09
CA ILE A 13 -12.34 17.69 -23.78
C ILE A 13 -11.14 17.98 -22.87
N LEU A 14 -10.35 19.01 -23.18
CA LEU A 14 -9.19 19.41 -22.37
C LEU A 14 -9.60 19.88 -20.98
N GLU A 15 -10.70 20.61 -20.86
CA GLU A 15 -11.24 21.06 -19.58
C GLU A 15 -11.76 19.88 -18.75
N TYR A 16 -12.43 18.90 -19.38
CA TYR A 16 -12.85 17.67 -18.72
C TYR A 16 -11.65 16.85 -18.20
N ILE A 17 -10.63 16.65 -19.04
CA ILE A 17 -9.39 15.95 -18.65
C ILE A 17 -8.69 16.69 -17.52
N SER A 18 -8.59 18.02 -17.57
CA SER A 18 -7.97 18.84 -16.52
C SER A 18 -8.76 18.78 -15.20
N ARG A 19 -10.10 18.81 -15.26
CA ARG A 19 -10.97 18.66 -14.10
C ARG A 19 -10.91 17.25 -13.51
N ALA A 20 -10.84 16.22 -14.35
CA ALA A 20 -10.71 14.83 -13.92
C ALA A 20 -9.34 14.59 -13.28
N ALA A 21 -8.25 15.05 -13.91
CA ALA A 21 -6.89 14.96 -13.37
C ALA A 21 -6.74 15.78 -12.08
N GLY A 22 -7.26 17.00 -12.03
CA GLY A 22 -7.25 17.86 -10.84
C GLY A 22 -8.06 17.29 -9.67
N LYS A 23 -9.24 16.71 -9.92
CA LYS A 23 -10.01 16.00 -8.88
C LYS A 23 -9.32 14.72 -8.42
N ARG A 24 -8.62 14.01 -9.30
CA ARG A 24 -7.90 12.77 -8.99
C ARG A 24 -6.61 13.05 -8.20
N ALA A 25 -5.88 14.11 -8.56
CA ALA A 25 -4.72 14.62 -7.84
C ALA A 25 -5.10 15.22 -6.48
N ALA A 26 -6.18 16.01 -6.42
CA ALA A 26 -6.72 16.56 -5.17
C ALA A 26 -7.15 15.45 -4.20
N ARG A 27 -7.85 14.40 -4.68
CA ARG A 27 -8.14 13.20 -3.89
C ARG A 27 -6.87 12.51 -3.38
N TYR A 28 -5.85 12.41 -4.24
CA TYR A 28 -4.53 11.87 -3.89
C TYR A 28 -3.81 12.67 -2.79
N THR A 29 -3.95 14.00 -2.76
CA THR A 29 -3.35 14.87 -1.74
C THR A 29 -4.19 15.01 -0.46
N GLU A 30 -5.52 14.96 -0.53
CA GLU A 30 -6.40 15.02 0.66
C GLU A 30 -6.36 13.73 1.47
N GLU A 31 -6.25 12.55 0.83
CA GLU A 31 -6.14 11.26 1.52
C GLU A 31 -4.77 11.04 2.18
N ARG A 32 -3.68 11.61 1.64
CA ARG A 32 -2.33 11.50 2.22
C ARG A 32 -2.15 12.22 3.56
N GLY A 33 -3.02 13.17 3.90
CA GLY A 33 -2.92 13.92 5.16
C GLY A 33 -3.30 13.13 6.42
N LYS A 34 -3.77 11.88 6.27
CA LYS A 34 -4.23 11.01 7.38
C LYS A 34 -3.58 9.64 7.44
N ARG A 35 -2.61 9.34 6.57
CA ARG A 35 -1.94 8.03 6.57
C ARG A 35 -0.68 8.05 7.42
N GLU A 36 -0.62 7.13 8.37
CA GLU A 36 0.54 6.87 9.21
C GLU A 36 1.23 5.58 8.76
N MET A 37 2.55 5.52 8.97
CA MET A 37 3.32 4.30 8.78
C MET A 37 3.47 3.63 10.13
N ILE A 38 2.79 2.50 10.31
CA ILE A 38 2.83 1.71 11.53
C ILE A 38 3.79 0.55 11.31
N THR A 39 4.67 0.28 12.28
CA THR A 39 5.74 -0.70 12.10
C THR A 39 5.76 -1.74 13.19
N PHE A 40 5.94 -3.01 12.81
CA PHE A 40 6.06 -4.13 13.74
C PHE A 40 7.29 -4.98 13.40
N PRO A 41 8.12 -5.35 14.38
CA PRO A 41 9.09 -6.43 14.18
C PRO A 41 8.31 -7.74 13.97
N VAL A 42 8.68 -8.50 12.94
CA VAL A 42 8.00 -9.75 12.61
C VAL A 42 8.99 -10.90 12.44
N ASP A 43 8.51 -12.12 12.69
CA ASP A 43 9.23 -13.36 12.46
C ASP A 43 8.35 -14.33 11.67
N LEU A 44 8.88 -14.80 10.54
CA LEU A 44 8.21 -15.74 9.62
C LEU A 44 9.01 -17.04 9.62
N LYS A 45 8.59 -18.01 10.43
CA LYS A 45 9.45 -19.14 10.86
C LYS A 45 9.69 -20.16 9.76
N ASP A 46 8.69 -20.37 8.91
CA ASP A 46 8.75 -21.33 7.83
C ASP A 46 7.96 -20.87 6.59
N VAL A 47 8.08 -21.65 5.52
CA VAL A 47 7.45 -21.35 4.24
C VAL A 47 5.92 -21.31 4.33
N ASN A 48 5.31 -22.11 5.19
CA ASN A 48 3.85 -22.09 5.36
C ASN A 48 3.42 -20.80 6.05
N GLU A 49 4.16 -20.35 7.08
CA GLU A 49 3.91 -19.06 7.71
C GLU A 49 4.08 -17.89 6.73
N VAL A 50 5.06 -17.94 5.82
CA VAL A 50 5.22 -16.93 4.76
C VAL A 50 3.97 -16.91 3.86
N ILE A 51 3.51 -18.07 3.41
CA ILE A 51 2.32 -18.17 2.54
C ILE A 51 1.07 -17.65 3.26
N ASP A 52 0.87 -18.07 4.52
CA ASP A 52 -0.26 -17.63 5.34
C ASP A 52 -0.23 -16.12 5.60
N PHE A 53 0.94 -15.57 5.91
CA PHE A 53 1.15 -14.14 6.10
C PHE A 53 0.81 -13.36 4.82
N VAL A 54 1.30 -13.81 3.66
CA VAL A 54 1.02 -13.14 2.38
C VAL A 54 -0.46 -13.23 2.02
N ASN A 55 -1.10 -14.37 2.27
CA ASN A 55 -2.56 -14.52 2.08
C ASN A 55 -3.36 -13.58 2.98
N LEU A 56 -2.88 -13.32 4.20
CA LEU A 56 -3.48 -12.35 5.11
C LEU A 56 -3.24 -10.92 4.63
N ALA A 57 -2.01 -10.57 4.24
CA ALA A 57 -1.67 -9.25 3.70
C ALA A 57 -2.48 -8.91 2.44
N ASN A 58 -2.82 -9.89 1.61
CA ASN A 58 -3.67 -9.70 0.43
C ASN A 58 -5.15 -9.44 0.77
N LYS A 59 -5.61 -9.78 1.98
CA LYS A 59 -7.00 -9.57 2.40
C LYS A 59 -7.25 -8.19 3.02
N VAL A 60 -6.19 -7.50 3.46
CA VAL A 60 -6.30 -6.16 4.03
C VAL A 60 -6.16 -5.09 2.95
N ASP A 61 -6.93 -4.01 3.10
CA ASP A 61 -6.91 -2.84 2.22
C ASP A 61 -5.85 -1.81 2.67
N TYR A 62 -4.66 -2.32 2.98
CA TYR A 62 -3.48 -1.51 3.34
C TYR A 62 -2.33 -1.83 2.40
N ASP A 63 -1.45 -0.87 2.19
CA ASP A 63 -0.13 -1.15 1.62
C ASP A 63 0.74 -1.73 2.75
N VAL A 64 1.24 -2.95 2.54
CA VAL A 64 2.01 -3.70 3.53
C VAL A 64 3.36 -4.03 2.91
N ASP A 65 4.44 -3.62 3.57
CA ASP A 65 5.81 -3.82 3.15
C ASP A 65 6.59 -4.61 4.20
N LEU A 66 7.61 -5.35 3.75
CA LEU A 66 8.62 -5.98 4.58
C LEU A 66 9.96 -5.28 4.36
N ARG A 67 10.60 -4.89 5.46
CA ARG A 67 11.87 -4.17 5.45
C ARG A 67 12.97 -4.95 6.15
N TYR A 68 14.14 -4.98 5.51
CA TYR A 68 15.40 -5.42 6.12
C TYR A 68 16.51 -4.43 5.75
N GLY A 69 17.06 -3.74 6.75
CA GLY A 69 18.04 -2.67 6.53
C GLY A 69 17.47 -1.53 5.67
N SER A 70 17.99 -1.35 4.46
CA SER A 70 17.53 -0.37 3.47
C SER A 70 16.63 -0.96 2.38
N CYS A 71 16.43 -2.29 2.37
CA CYS A 71 15.62 -2.96 1.36
C CYS A 71 14.16 -3.03 1.80
N ILE A 72 13.24 -2.74 0.87
CA ILE A 72 11.78 -2.79 1.05
C ILE A 72 11.22 -3.76 0.00
N TYR A 73 10.34 -4.65 0.44
CA TYR A 73 9.72 -5.70 -0.36
C TYR A 73 8.21 -5.69 -0.16
N ASP A 74 7.45 -5.92 -1.23
CA ASP A 74 5.99 -5.97 -1.18
C ASP A 74 5.50 -7.22 -0.43
N ALA A 75 4.92 -7.02 0.76
CA ALA A 75 4.46 -8.12 1.61
C ALA A 75 3.33 -8.95 0.97
N LYS A 76 2.66 -8.45 -0.07
CA LYS A 76 1.61 -9.15 -0.80
C LYS A 76 2.16 -10.10 -1.88
N SER A 77 3.46 -10.05 -2.15
CA SER A 77 4.14 -10.94 -3.11
C SER A 77 4.88 -12.07 -2.39
N VAL A 78 4.41 -13.32 -2.57
CA VAL A 78 5.00 -14.53 -1.96
C VAL A 78 6.49 -14.66 -2.27
N ILE A 79 6.90 -14.39 -3.51
CA ILE A 79 8.30 -14.48 -3.92
C ILE A 79 9.16 -13.47 -3.15
N SER A 80 8.66 -12.25 -2.99
CA SER A 80 9.41 -11.20 -2.31
C SER A 80 9.47 -11.43 -0.79
N ALA A 81 8.37 -11.89 -0.19
CA ALA A 81 8.31 -12.26 1.22
C ALA A 81 9.24 -13.44 1.53
N MET A 82 9.30 -14.45 0.65
CA MET A 82 10.19 -15.60 0.78
C MET A 82 11.67 -15.21 0.66
N LEU A 83 11.99 -14.22 -0.18
CA LEU A 83 13.37 -13.73 -0.33
C LEU A 83 13.86 -13.04 0.96
N ILE A 84 12.99 -12.31 1.65
CA ILE A 84 13.35 -11.58 2.87
C ILE A 84 13.12 -12.38 4.16
N SER A 85 12.27 -13.41 4.19
CA SER A 85 11.95 -14.16 5.41
C SER A 85 13.17 -14.87 6.02
N ALA A 86 14.21 -15.13 5.24
CA ALA A 86 15.47 -15.68 5.73
C ALA A 86 16.39 -14.64 6.40
N ALA A 87 16.06 -13.35 6.30
CA ALA A 87 16.81 -12.27 6.92
C ALA A 87 16.49 -12.16 8.42
N ARG A 88 17.48 -11.72 9.20
CA ARG A 88 17.28 -11.44 10.63
C ARG A 88 16.61 -10.08 10.79
N SER A 89 15.69 -9.93 11.74
CA SER A 89 15.08 -8.63 12.09
C SER A 89 14.28 -7.98 10.95
N VAL A 90 13.36 -8.74 10.37
CA VAL A 90 12.39 -8.21 9.41
C VAL A 90 11.40 -7.29 10.13
N VAL A 91 11.09 -6.15 9.52
CA VAL A 91 10.09 -5.19 10.02
C VAL A 91 8.96 -5.10 9.01
N MET A 92 7.75 -5.39 9.44
CA MET A 92 6.53 -5.10 8.68
C MET A 92 6.21 -3.60 8.80
N GLN A 93 5.93 -2.94 7.69
CA GLN A 93 5.47 -1.56 7.62
C GLN A 93 4.09 -1.55 6.98
N VAL A 94 3.11 -0.95 7.66
CA VAL A 94 1.74 -0.84 7.16
C VAL A 94 1.42 0.64 6.99
N HIS A 95 1.03 1.02 5.78
CA HIS A 95 0.56 2.36 5.48
C HIS A 95 -0.96 2.39 5.61
N ALA A 96 -1.43 2.89 6.73
CA ALA A 96 -2.85 2.88 7.11
C ALA A 96 -3.31 4.25 7.59
N ASP A 97 -4.61 4.43 7.75
CA ASP A 97 -5.16 5.67 8.29
C ASP A 97 -4.94 5.76 9.81
N CYS A 98 -4.88 6.98 10.35
CA CYS A 98 -4.73 7.23 11.79
C CYS A 98 -5.77 6.46 12.61
N GLY A 99 -5.32 5.65 13.58
CA GLY A 99 -6.17 4.91 14.51
C GLY A 99 -6.33 3.42 14.22
N ASP A 100 -5.84 2.92 13.08
CA ASP A 100 -5.96 1.50 12.70
C ASP A 100 -4.91 0.58 13.35
N GLU A 101 -3.94 1.13 14.11
CA GLU A 101 -2.83 0.35 14.69
C GLU A 101 -3.30 -0.86 15.48
N GLN A 102 -4.31 -0.70 16.33
CA GLN A 102 -4.79 -1.80 17.18
C GLN A 102 -5.37 -2.94 16.33
N MET A 103 -6.16 -2.61 15.32
CA MET A 103 -6.74 -3.60 14.42
C MET A 103 -5.66 -4.31 13.59
N ILE A 104 -4.64 -3.57 13.13
CA ILE A 104 -3.50 -4.14 12.41
C ILE A 104 -2.71 -5.08 13.33
N ARG A 105 -2.45 -4.67 14.58
CA ARG A 105 -1.75 -5.49 15.57
C ARG A 105 -2.50 -6.79 15.83
N GLU A 106 -3.80 -6.75 16.04
CA GLU A 106 -4.63 -7.94 16.25
C GLU A 106 -4.65 -8.85 14.99
N THR A 107 -4.72 -8.25 13.81
CA THR A 107 -4.73 -9.00 12.54
C THR A 107 -3.42 -9.78 12.35
N PHE A 108 -2.28 -9.16 12.64
CA PHE A 108 -0.96 -9.74 12.40
C PHE A 108 -0.29 -10.32 13.67
N GLU A 109 -1.00 -10.44 14.79
CA GLU A 109 -0.46 -10.82 16.11
C GLU A 109 0.44 -12.06 16.06
N LYS A 110 0.01 -13.09 15.30
CA LYS A 110 0.76 -14.36 15.12
C LYS A 110 2.22 -14.15 14.68
N TYR A 111 2.47 -13.12 13.87
CA TYR A 111 3.75 -12.86 13.22
C TYR A 111 4.57 -11.79 13.92
N ILE A 112 3.96 -11.03 14.83
CA ILE A 112 4.63 -9.94 15.55
C ILE A 112 5.52 -10.55 16.65
N CYS A 113 6.77 -10.10 16.72
CA CYS A 113 7.67 -10.50 17.81
C CYS A 113 7.16 -9.95 19.15
N ALA A 114 7.12 -10.82 20.16
CA ALA A 114 6.75 -10.48 21.54
C ALA A 114 7.81 -9.63 22.26
#